data_AF-A0A3G2R4P8-F1
#
_entry.id   AF-A0A3G2R4P8-F1
#
_cell.length_a   1.000
_cell.length_b   1.000
_cell.length_c   1.000
_cell.angle_alpha   90.00
_cell.angle_beta   90.00
_cell.angle_gamma   90.00
#
_symmetry.space_group_name_H-M   'P 1'
#
loop_
_entity.id
_entity.type
_entity.pdbx_description
1 polymer ?
#
loop_
_entity_poly.entity_id
_entity_poly.type
_entity_poly.pdbx_seq_one_letter_code
_entity_poly.pdbx_strand_id
1 'polypeptide(L)'
;MTLFTAEGLLRAESGGRKKGICHIPSVVYNAYIRWLHTQGYPKNKDHDPIYDGWLIGEKELYARRGPGNTCLSALLSGKMGTMERPINNSKGCGGVMRVAPVGLLYGKDEAFVISI
;
A
#
# COMPACT_ATOMS: atom_id res chain seq x y z
N MET A 1 -4.24 -0.55 7.32
CA MET A 1 -3.71 0.02 6.06
C MET A 1 -2.87 1.26 6.28
N THR A 2 -3.33 2.28 7.00
CA THR A 2 -2.63 3.57 7.16
C THR A 2 -1.15 3.45 7.59
N LEU A 3 -0.83 2.57 8.54
CA LEU A 3 0.56 2.30 8.93
C LEU A 3 1.41 1.77 7.76
N PHE A 4 0.84 0.90 6.93
CA PHE A 4 1.52 0.38 5.74
C PHE A 4 1.60 1.42 4.62
N THR A 5 0.68 2.39 4.55
CA THR A 5 0.86 3.58 3.69
C THR A 5 2.11 4.35 4.14
N ALA A 6 2.22 4.67 5.43
CA ALA A 6 3.40 5.37 5.97
C ALA A 6 4.69 4.57 5.73
N GLU A 7 4.68 3.27 5.97
CA GLU A 7 5.84 2.40 5.69
C GLU A 7 6.23 2.44 4.21
N GLY A 8 5.27 2.34 3.29
CA GLY A 8 5.51 2.41 1.86
C GLY A 8 6.17 3.72 1.44
N LEU A 9 5.67 4.84 1.97
CA LEU A 9 6.25 6.16 1.70
C LEU A 9 7.67 6.30 2.25
N LEU A 10 7.91 5.89 3.51
CA LEU A 10 9.25 5.96 4.11
C LEU A 10 10.27 5.08 3.36
N ARG A 11 9.83 3.91 2.88
CA ARG A 11 10.67 3.05 2.03
C ARG A 11 10.94 3.67 0.67
N ALA A 12 9.95 4.33 0.07
CA ALA A 12 10.12 5.01 -1.20
C ALA A 12 11.12 6.16 -1.09
N GLU A 13 11.00 7.00 -0.04
CA GLU A 13 11.94 8.08 0.25
C GLU A 13 13.36 7.57 0.52
N SER A 14 13.50 6.57 1.38
CA SER A 14 14.80 5.97 1.70
C SER A 14 15.44 5.30 0.48
N GLY A 15 14.63 4.60 -0.33
CA GLY A 15 15.07 3.96 -1.56
C GLY A 15 15.47 4.95 -2.64
N GLY A 16 14.68 6.00 -2.86
CA GLY A 16 14.96 7.07 -3.82
C GLY A 16 16.26 7.81 -3.50
N ARG A 17 16.48 8.14 -2.22
CA ARG A 17 17.74 8.75 -1.77
C ARG A 17 18.98 7.88 -1.99
N LYS A 18 18.84 6.54 -1.91
CA LYS A 18 19.96 5.59 -2.02
C LYS A 18 20.23 5.11 -3.45
N LYS A 19 19.19 4.95 -4.27
CA LYS A 19 19.26 4.30 -5.60
C LYS A 19 18.84 5.21 -6.76
N GLY A 20 18.43 6.45 -6.48
CA GLY A 20 17.93 7.40 -7.47
C GLY A 20 16.46 7.16 -7.80
N ILE A 21 16.18 6.39 -8.86
CA ILE A 21 14.83 6.24 -9.41
C ILE A 21 13.96 5.37 -8.47
N CYS A 22 12.84 5.91 -8.01
CA CYS A 22 11.84 5.21 -7.22
C CYS A 22 10.44 5.47 -7.76
N HIS A 23 9.71 4.41 -8.13
CA HIS A 23 8.29 4.52 -8.44
C HIS A 23 7.47 4.36 -7.15
N ILE A 24 7.19 5.49 -6.49
CA ILE A 24 6.51 5.54 -5.18
C ILE A 24 5.24 4.68 -5.15
N PRO A 25 4.31 4.74 -6.14
CA PRO A 25 3.08 3.94 -6.10
C PRO A 25 3.34 2.44 -6.00
N SER A 26 4.37 1.92 -6.68
CA SER A 26 4.72 0.50 -6.60
C SER A 26 5.27 0.10 -5.22
N VAL A 27 6.03 0.99 -4.57
CA VAL A 27 6.55 0.72 -3.22
C VAL A 27 5.41 0.71 -2.18
N VAL A 28 4.47 1.64 -2.32
CA VAL A 28 3.25 1.69 -1.49
C VAL A 28 2.37 0.48 -1.76
N TYR A 29 2.19 0.08 -3.01
CA TYR A 29 1.45 -1.13 -3.38
C TYR A 29 2.05 -2.38 -2.72
N ASN A 30 3.38 -2.54 -2.73
CA ASN A 30 4.05 -3.64 -2.04
C ASN A 30 3.80 -3.62 -0.52
N ALA A 31 3.72 -2.43 0.09
CA ALA A 31 3.33 -2.30 1.49
C ALA A 31 1.87 -2.73 1.73
N TYR A 32 0.96 -2.50 0.77
CA TYR A 32 -0.41 -3.02 0.86
C TYR A 32 -0.49 -4.54 0.69
N ILE A 33 0.41 -5.16 -0.08
CA ILE A 33 0.50 -6.62 -0.13
C ILE A 33 1.00 -7.20 1.21
N ARG A 34 1.99 -6.56 1.86
CA ARG A 34 2.38 -6.92 3.24
C ARG A 34 1.22 -6.76 4.21
N TRP A 35 0.48 -5.65 4.12
CA TRP A 35 -0.73 -5.48 4.92
C TRP A 35 -1.74 -6.59 4.66
N LEU A 36 -2.02 -6.94 3.39
CA LEU A 36 -2.95 -8.01 3.04
C LEU A 36 -2.55 -9.33 3.71
N HIS A 37 -1.25 -9.65 3.74
CA HIS A 37 -0.74 -10.82 4.46
C HIS A 37 -1.07 -10.79 5.95
N THR A 38 -0.86 -9.64 6.62
CA THR A 38 -1.26 -9.49 8.03
C THR A 38 -2.77 -9.68 8.23
N GLN A 39 -3.61 -9.50 7.20
CA GLN A 39 -5.06 -9.75 7.31
C GLN A 39 -5.45 -11.23 7.16
N GLY A 40 -4.48 -12.15 7.16
CA GLY A 40 -4.71 -13.61 7.12
C GLY A 40 -4.69 -14.21 5.71
N TYR A 41 -4.31 -13.44 4.69
CA TYR A 41 -4.18 -13.94 3.32
C TYR A 41 -2.79 -14.55 3.07
N PRO A 42 -2.69 -15.60 2.24
CA PRO A 42 -1.43 -16.29 2.00
C PRO A 42 -0.43 -15.41 1.27
N LYS A 43 0.87 -15.67 1.50
CA LYS A 43 1.94 -15.08 0.70
C LYS A 43 1.84 -15.57 -0.73
N ASN A 44 1.94 -14.66 -1.69
CA ASN A 44 2.25 -15.02 -3.07
C ASN A 44 3.75 -15.37 -3.17
N LYS A 45 4.05 -16.64 -3.45
CA LYS A 45 5.42 -17.17 -3.58
C LYS A 45 6.22 -16.50 -4.71
N ASP A 46 5.55 -15.99 -5.74
CA ASP A 46 6.18 -15.30 -6.85
C ASP A 46 6.71 -13.90 -6.46
N HIS A 47 6.33 -13.42 -5.26
CA HIS A 47 6.72 -12.13 -4.73
C HIS A 47 7.46 -12.24 -3.38
N ASP A 48 8.19 -13.32 -3.13
CA ASP A 48 8.85 -13.57 -1.85
C ASP A 48 9.66 -12.38 -1.24
N PRO A 49 10.44 -11.59 -2.02
CA PRO A 49 11.22 -10.50 -1.43
C PRO A 49 10.39 -9.32 -0.88
N ILE A 50 9.07 -9.27 -1.10
CA ILE A 50 8.24 -8.16 -0.60
C ILE A 50 7.80 -8.36 0.86
N TYR A 51 7.90 -9.57 1.42
CA TYR A 51 7.41 -9.90 2.76
C TYR A 51 8.47 -9.65 3.84
N ASP A 52 8.95 -8.41 3.91
CA ASP A 52 10.03 -7.97 4.78
C ASP A 52 9.65 -6.76 5.66
N GLY A 53 10.54 -6.37 6.56
CA GLY A 53 10.43 -5.16 7.38
C GLY A 53 9.74 -5.34 8.73
N TRP A 54 9.55 -4.22 9.42
CA TRP A 54 9.15 -4.23 10.84
C TRP A 54 7.66 -4.51 11.04
N LEU A 55 6.76 -3.81 10.31
CA LEU A 55 5.31 -3.93 10.57
C LEU A 55 4.77 -5.33 10.28
N ILE A 56 5.35 -6.07 9.33
CA ILE A 56 4.93 -7.46 9.06
C ILE A 56 5.30 -8.42 10.21
N GLY A 57 6.20 -8.03 11.12
CA GLY A 57 6.54 -8.80 12.32
C GLY A 57 5.64 -8.55 13.52
N GLU A 58 4.87 -7.46 13.52
CA GLU A 58 4.04 -7.02 14.65
C GLU A 58 2.73 -7.82 14.71
N LYS A 59 2.60 -8.70 15.72
CA LYS A 59 1.47 -9.65 15.85
C LYS A 59 0.12 -8.94 16.00
N GLU A 60 0.12 -7.77 16.60
CA GLU A 60 -1.05 -6.92 16.84
C GLU A 60 -1.69 -6.44 15.52
N LEU A 61 -0.90 -6.40 14.44
CA LEU A 61 -1.38 -6.03 13.10
C LEU A 61 -2.05 -7.20 12.37
N TYR A 62 -1.96 -8.43 12.91
CA TYR A 62 -2.62 -9.61 12.37
C TYR A 62 -4.13 -9.70 12.70
N ALA A 63 -4.69 -8.65 13.30
CA ALA A 63 -6.11 -8.55 13.62
C ALA A 63 -6.89 -7.87 12.48
N ARG A 64 -7.89 -8.56 11.93
CA ARG A 64 -8.77 -8.02 10.89
C ARG A 64 -9.80 -7.05 11.48
N ARG A 65 -9.68 -5.75 11.17
CA ARG A 65 -10.55 -4.67 11.69
C ARG A 65 -11.48 -4.09 10.62
N GLY A 66 -12.32 -4.94 10.02
CA GLY A 66 -13.33 -4.53 9.03
C GLY A 66 -12.81 -3.91 7.72
N PRO A 67 -11.81 -4.49 7.03
CA PRO A 67 -11.38 -3.99 5.73
C PRO A 67 -12.49 -4.11 4.67
N GLY A 68 -12.65 -3.08 3.85
CA GLY A 68 -13.65 -3.05 2.79
C GLY A 68 -13.40 -4.08 1.70
N ASN A 69 -14.47 -4.73 1.22
CA ASN A 69 -14.39 -5.82 0.24
C ASN A 69 -13.72 -5.42 -1.08
N THR A 70 -13.98 -4.20 -1.58
CA THR A 70 -13.30 -3.70 -2.79
C THR A 70 -11.78 -3.63 -2.61
N CYS A 71 -11.31 -3.21 -1.44
CA CYS A 71 -9.87 -3.13 -1.20
C CYS A 71 -9.24 -4.53 -1.17
N LEU A 72 -9.93 -5.50 -0.57
CA LEU A 72 -9.49 -6.88 -0.54
C LEU A 72 -9.46 -7.48 -1.94
N SER A 73 -10.54 -7.35 -2.72
CA SER A 73 -10.61 -7.90 -4.08
C SER A 73 -9.59 -7.25 -5.02
N ALA A 74 -9.34 -5.94 -4.87
CA ALA A 74 -8.31 -5.22 -5.62
C ALA A 74 -6.91 -5.80 -5.36
N LEU A 75 -6.51 -5.95 -4.09
CA LEU A 75 -5.17 -6.47 -3.75
C LEU A 75 -5.04 -7.96 -4.08
N LEU A 76 -6.09 -8.75 -3.89
CA LEU A 76 -6.12 -10.16 -4.25
C LEU A 76 -6.03 -10.40 -5.76
N SER A 77 -6.39 -9.42 -6.59
CA SER A 77 -6.22 -9.52 -8.05
C SER A 77 -4.75 -9.58 -8.47
N GLY A 78 -3.82 -9.16 -7.60
CA GLY A 78 -2.40 -9.05 -7.91
C GLY A 78 -2.06 -7.93 -8.90
N LYS A 79 -3.05 -7.14 -9.35
CA LYS A 79 -2.88 -6.06 -10.30
C LYS A 79 -2.91 -4.72 -9.60
N MET A 80 -1.88 -3.89 -9.84
CA MET A 80 -1.88 -2.48 -9.47
C MET A 80 -2.66 -1.69 -10.54
N GLY A 81 -3.74 -1.04 -10.14
CA GLY A 81 -4.50 -0.14 -11.03
C GLY A 81 -3.80 1.21 -11.21
N THR A 82 -4.21 1.95 -12.24
CA THR A 82 -3.85 3.37 -12.42
C THR A 82 -5.11 4.20 -12.62
N MET A 83 -4.99 5.53 -12.65
CA MET A 83 -6.12 6.42 -12.94
C MET A 83 -6.68 6.21 -14.36
N GLU A 84 -5.81 5.89 -15.32
CA GLU A 84 -6.19 5.62 -16.72
C GLU A 84 -6.76 4.20 -16.88
N ARG A 85 -6.31 3.26 -16.04
CA ARG A 85 -6.70 1.85 -16.07
C ARG A 85 -7.10 1.37 -14.67
N PRO A 86 -8.29 1.76 -14.19
CA PRO A 86 -8.77 1.38 -12.87
C PRO A 86 -9.10 -0.11 -12.81
N ILE A 87 -8.85 -0.73 -11.66
CA ILE A 87 -9.12 -2.17 -11.41
C ILE A 87 -10.52 -2.43 -10.82
N ASN A 88 -11.25 -1.39 -10.45
CA ASN A 88 -12.63 -1.43 -9.99
C ASN A 88 -13.30 -0.05 -10.18
N ASN A 89 -14.63 0.06 -10.00
CA ASN A 89 -15.34 1.35 -10.09
C ASN A 89 -15.76 1.93 -8.72
N SER A 90 -15.31 1.34 -7.61
CA SER A 90 -15.81 1.66 -6.28
C SER A 90 -15.53 3.12 -5.91
N LYS A 91 -16.56 3.78 -5.39
CA LYS A 91 -16.51 5.16 -4.86
C LYS A 91 -16.52 5.19 -3.32
N GLY A 92 -16.18 4.07 -2.69
CA GLY A 92 -16.14 3.97 -1.23
C GLY A 92 -15.04 4.82 -0.59
N CYS A 93 -15.14 5.06 0.71
CA CYS A 93 -14.20 5.90 1.47
C CYS A 93 -12.83 5.26 1.74
N GLY A 94 -12.56 4.05 1.23
CA GLY A 94 -11.37 3.28 1.57
C GLY A 94 -10.03 3.97 1.24
N GLY A 95 -10.01 4.80 0.19
CA GLY A 95 -8.85 5.64 -0.13
C GLY A 95 -8.61 6.74 0.92
N VAL A 96 -9.66 7.43 1.34
CA VAL A 96 -9.59 8.53 2.32
C VAL A 96 -9.10 8.04 3.68
N MET A 97 -9.55 6.85 4.12
CA MET A 97 -9.19 6.29 5.43
C MET A 97 -7.69 6.02 5.62
N ARG A 98 -6.92 5.93 4.52
CA ARG A 98 -5.49 5.56 4.55
C ARG A 98 -4.55 6.67 4.05
N VAL A 99 -5.06 7.82 3.59
CA VAL A 99 -4.28 8.83 2.87
C VAL A 99 -3.50 9.80 3.76
N ALA A 100 -3.79 9.86 5.07
CA ALA A 100 -3.18 10.83 5.99
C ALA A 100 -1.63 10.90 5.90
N PRO A 101 -0.87 9.79 5.79
CA PRO A 101 0.59 9.85 5.63
C PRO A 101 1.05 10.54 4.33
N VAL A 102 0.26 10.47 3.26
CA VAL A 102 0.61 11.11 1.98
C VAL A 102 0.60 12.63 2.13
N GLY A 103 -0.46 13.18 2.73
CA GLY A 103 -0.58 14.62 2.97
C GLY A 103 0.38 15.17 4.03
N LEU A 104 0.95 14.31 4.88
CA LEU A 104 2.02 14.70 5.82
C LEU A 104 3.39 14.78 5.15
N LEU A 105 3.63 14.00 4.10
CA LEU A 105 4.96 13.84 3.51
C LEU A 105 5.15 14.63 2.21
N TYR A 106 4.08 14.85 1.44
CA TYR A 106 4.15 15.47 0.12
C TYR A 106 3.31 16.76 0.03
N GLY A 107 3.76 17.66 -0.86
CA GLY A 107 2.98 18.82 -1.25
C GLY A 107 1.71 18.44 -2.01
N LYS A 108 0.78 19.40 -2.14
CA LYS A 108 -0.54 19.19 -2.76
C LYS A 108 -0.45 18.56 -4.16
N ASP A 109 0.49 19.00 -4.98
CA ASP A 109 0.60 18.59 -6.39
C ASP A 109 1.14 17.15 -6.55
N GLU A 110 1.94 16.69 -5.60
CA GLU A 110 2.53 15.34 -5.60
C GLU A 110 1.61 14.30 -4.94
N ALA A 111 0.82 14.73 -3.93
CA ALA A 111 -0.04 13.85 -3.16
C ALA A 111 -1.10 13.11 -4.01
N PHE A 112 -1.63 13.75 -5.06
CA PHE A 112 -2.65 13.15 -5.92
C PHE A 112 -2.14 11.95 -6.73
N VAL A 113 -0.88 11.99 -7.17
CA VAL A 113 -0.28 10.92 -7.98
C VAL A 113 0.07 9.70 -7.12
N ILE A 114 0.34 9.91 -5.82
CA ILE A 114 0.81 8.87 -4.91
C ILE A 114 -0.35 8.12 -4.23
N SER A 115 -1.54 8.73 -4.15
CA SER A 115 -2.66 8.25 -3.34
C SER A 115 -3.56 7.17 -4.00
N ILE A 116 -3.15 6.61 -5.13
CA ILE A 116 -3.95 5.72 -6.00
C ILE A 116 -3.96 4.27 -5.48
#